data_AF-A0A7L0WF11-F1
#
_entry.id   AF-A0A7L0WF11-F1
#
_cell.length_a   1.000
_cell.length_b   1.000
_cell.length_c   1.000
_cell.angle_alpha   90.00
_cell.angle_beta   90.00
_cell.angle_gamma   90.00
#
_symmetry.space_group_name_H-M   'P 1'
#
loop_
_entity.id
_entity.type
_entity.pdbx_description
1 polymer ?
#
loop_
_entity_poly.entity_id
_entity_poly.type
_entity_poly.pdbx_seq_one_letter_code
_entity_poly.pdbx_strand_id
1 'polypeptide(L)'
;CAQAGLAGGRLVDVRLVSAKTGFGVEGLVSRLQRSWRCAGDVYLLGATNSGKSTLFNTLLHSDYCKSRAPDVVGKATVSPWPGTTLDLLKFPIINPTCDRIFRRQERLKEEALKTEDQLSNEEKKHLNHLKKQGYLVGRVGRTFQRQKAASVIDFDPDKLSYSVDEDPSHTPKKREEREEFTYNEVKDARWCFDTPGIVKEDCVLNLLTEKEVKLVLPTQAIVPRTFILQPGMVLFLAALGRVDYLQGEKPAWFSVVASNLLPVHIATLSSADALYEKQAGREFLKVPMGGEERMKEFPPLVPQDITLKGIGTTEAVADIKLSSAGWVAVTAHEEEELQLRAYTPRGTTVVVREPPLLPYISSIRGGRIPGTAAYRTKKPPSLVENLKTVGKK
;
A
#
# COMPACT_ATOMS: atom_id res chain seq x y z
N CYS A 1 3.43 1.16 17.11
CA CYS A 1 4.84 1.09 17.55
C CYS A 1 4.97 1.38 19.04
N ALA A 2 4.58 2.58 19.53
CA ALA A 2 4.64 2.88 20.97
C ALA A 2 3.85 1.88 21.83
N GLN A 3 2.57 1.64 21.50
CA GLN A 3 1.73 0.62 22.16
C GLN A 3 2.27 -0.82 22.05
N ALA A 4 3.16 -1.09 21.10
CA ALA A 4 3.78 -2.40 20.89
C ALA A 4 5.17 -2.51 21.54
N GLY A 5 5.51 -1.61 22.47
CA GLY A 5 6.74 -1.66 23.26
C GLY A 5 7.91 -0.79 22.77
N LEU A 6 7.76 -0.08 21.64
CA LEU A 6 8.82 0.82 21.13
C LEU A 6 8.76 2.24 21.73
N ALA A 7 8.01 2.44 22.82
CA ALA A 7 7.79 3.76 23.43
C ALA A 7 9.07 4.44 23.96
N GLY A 8 10.13 3.68 24.25
CA GLY A 8 11.43 4.21 24.71
C GLY A 8 12.49 4.41 23.63
N GLY A 9 12.18 4.11 22.36
CA GLY A 9 13.14 4.27 21.26
C GLY A 9 13.29 5.73 20.82
N ARG A 10 14.53 6.16 20.52
CA ARG A 10 14.77 7.48 19.93
C ARG A 10 14.24 7.52 18.50
N LEU A 11 13.11 8.19 18.27
CA LEU A 11 12.60 8.46 16.92
C LEU A 11 13.54 9.43 16.18
N VAL A 12 14.17 8.96 15.10
CA VAL A 12 15.18 9.74 14.34
C VAL A 12 14.57 10.54 13.19
N ASP A 13 13.60 9.95 12.48
CA ASP A 13 12.90 10.59 11.35
C ASP A 13 11.57 9.86 11.05
N VAL A 14 10.63 10.56 10.42
CA VAL A 14 9.36 10.00 9.92
C VAL A 14 9.25 10.36 8.44
N ARG A 15 8.98 9.35 7.59
CA ARG A 15 8.91 9.52 6.14
C ARG A 15 7.70 8.79 5.56
N LEU A 16 7.04 9.45 4.62
CA LEU A 16 6.03 8.84 3.76
C LEU A 16 6.73 8.21 2.56
N VAL A 17 6.50 6.91 2.33
CA VAL A 17 7.09 6.19 1.20
C VAL A 17 6.05 5.29 0.54
N SER A 18 6.23 5.04 -0.75
CA SER A 18 5.52 4.01 -1.48
C SER A 18 6.52 3.10 -2.16
N ALA A 19 6.72 1.89 -1.60
CA ALA A 19 7.66 0.92 -2.17
C ALA A 19 7.27 0.49 -3.59
N LYS A 20 5.95 0.41 -3.88
CA LYS A 20 5.42 0.00 -5.19
C LYS A 20 5.60 1.06 -6.26
N THR A 21 5.40 2.34 -5.92
CA THR A 21 5.49 3.45 -6.90
C THR A 21 6.81 4.20 -6.83
N GLY A 22 7.72 3.83 -5.91
CA GLY A 22 9.02 4.47 -5.73
C GLY A 22 8.99 5.82 -5.02
N PHE A 23 7.82 6.35 -4.67
CA PHE A 23 7.69 7.67 -4.01
C PHE A 23 8.41 7.70 -2.66
N GLY A 24 9.22 8.73 -2.41
CA GLY A 24 9.91 8.99 -1.15
C GLY A 24 11.05 8.02 -0.83
N VAL A 25 11.28 6.98 -1.64
CA VAL A 25 12.30 5.95 -1.39
C VAL A 25 13.71 6.55 -1.47
N GLU A 26 13.99 7.40 -2.46
CA GLU A 26 15.30 8.06 -2.58
C GLU A 26 15.59 8.99 -1.39
N GLY A 27 14.54 9.68 -0.89
CA GLY A 27 14.62 10.46 0.34
C GLY A 27 14.92 9.60 1.56
N LEU A 28 14.25 8.45 1.69
CA LEU A 28 14.52 7.47 2.74
C LEU A 28 15.96 6.97 2.71
N VAL A 29 16.46 6.54 1.54
CA VAL A 29 17.85 6.06 1.41
C VAL A 29 18.86 7.16 1.76
N SER A 30 18.59 8.40 1.37
CA SER A 30 19.45 9.55 1.72
C SER A 30 19.48 9.79 3.22
N ARG A 31 18.34 9.65 3.91
CA ARG A 31 18.30 9.76 5.36
C ARG A 31 19.04 8.60 6.02
N LEU A 32 18.76 7.37 5.60
CA LEU A 32 19.42 6.17 6.12
C LEU A 32 20.94 6.29 6.02
N GLN A 33 21.47 6.64 4.85
CA GLN A 33 22.92 6.80 4.65
C GLN A 33 23.53 7.89 5.57
N ARG A 34 22.80 8.98 5.84
CA ARG A 34 23.27 10.07 6.71
C ARG A 34 23.15 9.76 8.20
N SER A 35 22.07 9.10 8.62
CA SER A 35 21.77 8.84 10.04
C SER A 35 22.45 7.58 10.56
N TRP A 36 22.55 6.56 9.72
CA TRP A 36 23.08 5.25 10.11
C TRP A 36 24.59 5.26 10.32
N ARG A 37 25.35 6.06 9.55
CA ARG A 37 26.83 6.20 9.68
C ARG A 37 27.58 4.86 9.84
N CYS A 38 27.07 3.79 9.22
CA CYS A 38 27.60 2.41 9.32
C CYS A 38 27.54 1.75 10.71
N ALA A 39 26.70 2.26 11.61
CA ALA A 39 26.56 1.79 12.99
C ALA A 39 25.67 0.54 13.08
N GLY A 40 26.19 -0.60 12.62
CA GLY A 40 25.57 -1.92 12.78
C GLY A 40 24.60 -2.31 11.66
N ASP A 41 23.85 -3.38 11.85
CA ASP A 41 22.90 -3.89 10.86
C ASP A 41 21.54 -3.17 10.91
N VAL A 42 20.73 -3.34 9.86
CA VAL A 42 19.41 -2.70 9.73
C VAL A 42 18.33 -3.78 9.64
N TYR A 43 17.30 -3.65 10.46
CA TYR A 43 16.18 -4.60 10.52
C TYR A 43 14.88 -3.90 10.12
N LEU A 44 14.19 -4.45 9.11
CA LEU A 44 12.87 -3.98 8.72
C LEU A 44 11.81 -4.66 9.59
N LEU A 45 11.18 -3.90 10.49
CA LEU A 45 10.13 -4.38 11.40
C LEU A 45 8.75 -3.86 11.02
N GLY A 46 7.71 -4.65 11.25
CA GLY A 46 6.33 -4.22 11.00
C GLY A 46 5.35 -5.37 10.81
N ALA A 47 4.06 -5.03 10.83
CA ALA A 47 2.98 -6.01 10.73
C ALA A 47 2.97 -6.77 9.39
N THR A 48 2.27 -7.89 9.34
CA THR A 48 1.95 -8.54 8.06
C THR A 48 1.18 -7.58 7.14
N ASN A 49 1.41 -7.67 5.83
CA ASN A 49 0.82 -6.78 4.81
C ASN A 49 1.14 -5.28 4.93
N SER A 50 2.10 -4.88 5.77
CA SER A 50 2.56 -3.48 5.83
C SER A 50 3.48 -3.07 4.66
N GLY A 51 3.80 -4.00 3.76
CA GLY A 51 4.65 -3.74 2.59
C GLY A 51 6.16 -3.86 2.84
N LYS A 52 6.61 -4.53 3.91
CA LYS A 52 8.04 -4.71 4.22
C LYS A 52 8.82 -5.38 3.09
N SER A 53 8.35 -6.54 2.61
CA SER A 53 9.03 -7.28 1.54
C SER A 53 9.01 -6.53 0.21
N THR A 54 7.96 -5.74 -0.05
CA THR A 54 7.94 -4.81 -1.18
C THR A 54 9.02 -3.73 -1.02
N LEU A 55 9.13 -3.12 0.16
CA LEU A 55 10.17 -2.13 0.45
C LEU A 55 11.57 -2.74 0.36
N PHE A 56 11.77 -3.96 0.87
CA PHE A 56 13.01 -4.70 0.76
C PHE A 56 13.43 -4.90 -0.70
N ASN A 57 12.50 -5.36 -1.55
CA ASN A 57 12.74 -5.50 -2.99
C ASN A 57 13.09 -4.16 -3.66
N THR A 58 12.39 -3.08 -3.30
CA THR A 58 12.71 -1.75 -3.83
C THR A 58 14.08 -1.26 -3.35
N LEU A 59 14.45 -1.53 -2.10
CA LEU A 59 15.77 -1.19 -1.55
C LEU A 59 16.90 -2.03 -2.17
N LEU A 60 16.64 -3.31 -2.46
CA LEU A 60 17.56 -4.21 -3.18
C LEU A 60 17.93 -3.66 -4.56
N HIS A 61 16.97 -3.06 -5.25
CA HIS A 61 17.17 -2.42 -6.55
C HIS A 61 17.61 -0.94 -6.46
N SER A 62 17.83 -0.40 -5.27
CA SER A 62 18.24 1.00 -5.06
C SER A 62 19.74 1.15 -4.78
N ASP A 63 20.20 2.39 -4.69
CA ASP A 63 21.54 2.76 -4.23
C ASP A 63 21.86 2.40 -2.77
N TYR A 64 20.91 1.85 -2.02
CA TYR A 64 21.16 1.36 -0.67
C TYR A 64 21.92 0.02 -0.66
N CYS A 65 21.76 -0.76 -1.72
CA CYS A 65 22.31 -2.10 -1.82
C CYS A 65 23.60 -2.13 -2.65
N LYS A 66 24.56 -3.03 -2.32
CA LYS A 66 25.76 -3.22 -3.14
C LYS A 66 25.39 -3.62 -4.57
N SER A 67 26.19 -3.19 -5.55
CA SER A 67 25.89 -3.31 -7.00
C SER A 67 25.54 -4.73 -7.45
N ARG A 68 26.21 -5.74 -6.89
CA ARG A 68 26.09 -7.18 -7.22
C ARG A 68 24.92 -7.90 -6.55
N ALA A 69 24.39 -7.37 -5.46
CA ALA A 69 23.42 -8.08 -4.64
C ALA A 69 22.06 -8.42 -5.27
N PRO A 70 21.46 -7.66 -6.22
CA PRO A 70 20.17 -8.04 -6.81
C PRO A 70 20.24 -9.29 -7.70
N ASP A 71 21.44 -9.66 -8.18
CA ASP A 71 21.64 -10.86 -9.00
C ASP A 71 21.89 -12.11 -8.12
N VAL A 72 22.38 -11.91 -6.89
CA VAL A 72 22.70 -12.97 -5.92
C VAL A 72 21.56 -13.27 -4.95
N VAL A 73 20.87 -12.23 -4.48
CA VAL A 73 19.82 -12.33 -3.48
C VAL A 73 18.48 -12.61 -4.18
N GLY A 74 17.84 -13.73 -3.82
CA GLY A 74 16.50 -14.03 -4.28
C GLY A 74 15.51 -12.91 -3.94
N LYS A 75 14.64 -12.56 -4.88
CA LYS A 75 13.56 -11.58 -4.64
C LYS A 75 12.73 -12.01 -3.44
N ALA A 76 12.47 -11.08 -2.52
CA ALA A 76 11.60 -11.34 -1.39
C ALA A 76 10.17 -11.63 -1.86
N THR A 77 9.54 -12.63 -1.25
CA THR A 77 8.17 -13.06 -1.56
C THR A 77 7.18 -11.98 -1.14
N VAL A 78 6.54 -11.35 -2.13
CA VAL A 78 5.43 -10.43 -1.89
C VAL A 78 4.13 -11.21 -2.03
N SER A 79 3.47 -11.50 -0.91
CA SER A 79 2.12 -12.06 -0.94
C SER A 79 1.18 -11.22 -0.06
N PRO A 80 -0.11 -11.15 -0.43
CA PRO A 80 -1.13 -10.47 0.35
C PRO A 80 -1.57 -11.26 1.59
N TRP A 81 -1.13 -12.50 1.75
CA TRP A 81 -1.45 -13.33 2.91
C TRP A 81 -0.50 -13.04 4.09
N PRO A 82 -0.95 -13.09 5.35
CA PRO A 82 -0.06 -12.96 6.51
C PRO A 82 1.00 -14.09 6.56
N GLY A 83 2.24 -13.77 6.94
CA GLY A 83 3.28 -14.79 7.21
C GLY A 83 4.15 -15.20 6.02
N THR A 84 4.31 -14.35 5.02
CA THR A 84 4.97 -14.71 3.73
C THR A 84 6.48 -14.82 3.77
N THR A 85 7.11 -14.27 4.80
CA THR A 85 8.56 -14.32 5.01
C THR A 85 8.82 -15.41 6.04
N LEU A 86 9.05 -16.63 5.56
CA LEU A 86 9.42 -17.77 6.41
C LEU A 86 10.93 -17.76 6.71
N ASP A 87 11.75 -17.33 5.75
CA ASP A 87 13.20 -17.19 5.90
C ASP A 87 13.64 -15.73 6.03
N LEU A 88 14.61 -15.48 6.93
CA LEU A 88 15.24 -14.17 7.11
C LEU A 88 16.09 -13.83 5.87
N LEU A 89 15.50 -13.11 4.92
CA LEU A 89 16.20 -12.60 3.76
C LEU A 89 17.09 -11.41 4.15
N LYS A 90 18.28 -11.33 3.54
CA LYS A 90 19.23 -10.26 3.80
C LYS A 90 20.02 -9.86 2.57
N PHE A 91 20.36 -8.58 2.45
CA PHE A 91 21.31 -8.08 1.46
C PHE A 91 22.39 -7.20 2.10
N PRO A 92 23.60 -7.15 1.52
CA PRO A 92 24.67 -6.31 2.02
C PRO A 92 24.45 -4.85 1.65
N ILE A 93 24.54 -3.98 2.65
CA ILE A 93 24.39 -2.53 2.53
C ILE A 93 25.65 -1.93 1.92
N ILE A 94 25.49 -0.94 1.04
CA ILE A 94 26.64 -0.20 0.50
C ILE A 94 27.25 0.70 1.57
N ASN A 95 28.59 0.75 1.64
CA ASN A 95 29.27 1.72 2.51
C ASN A 95 29.09 3.15 1.96
N PRO A 96 28.43 4.07 2.70
CA PRO A 96 28.22 5.45 2.30
C PRO A 96 29.49 6.31 2.50
N THR A 97 30.42 6.21 1.56
CA THR A 97 31.58 7.13 1.48
C THR A 97 31.15 8.51 0.97
N CYS A 98 31.85 9.58 1.36
CA CYS A 98 31.54 10.96 0.94
C CYS A 98 31.41 11.11 -0.59
N ASP A 99 32.34 10.55 -1.37
CA ASP A 99 32.29 10.57 -2.85
C ASP A 99 31.00 9.91 -3.38
N ARG A 100 30.63 8.74 -2.87
CA ARG A 100 29.39 8.05 -3.28
C ARG A 100 28.13 8.84 -2.95
N ILE A 101 28.07 9.42 -1.75
CA ILE A 101 26.94 10.27 -1.33
C ILE A 101 26.84 11.49 -2.26
N PHE A 102 27.99 12.10 -2.59
CA PHE A 102 28.07 13.26 -3.46
C PHE A 102 27.59 12.96 -4.88
N ARG A 103 28.12 11.91 -5.53
CA ARG A 103 27.70 11.49 -6.88
C ARG A 103 26.22 11.15 -6.96
N ARG A 104 25.69 10.47 -5.94
CA ARG A 104 24.24 10.19 -5.85
C ARG A 104 23.43 11.49 -5.72
N GLN A 105 23.92 12.45 -4.96
CA GLN A 105 23.26 13.75 -4.81
C GLN A 105 23.27 14.55 -6.12
N GLU A 106 24.33 14.47 -6.93
CA GLU A 106 24.37 15.06 -8.27
C GLU A 106 23.33 14.42 -9.19
N ARG A 107 23.26 13.08 -9.26
CA ARG A 107 22.21 12.37 -10.02
C ARG A 107 20.81 12.83 -9.62
N LEU A 108 20.51 12.89 -8.32
CA LEU A 108 19.19 13.30 -7.85
C LEU A 108 18.85 14.75 -8.22
N LYS A 109 19.84 15.66 -8.23
CA LYS A 109 19.66 17.04 -8.70
C LYS A 109 19.37 17.08 -10.19
N GLU A 110 20.12 16.33 -11.00
CA GLU A 110 19.88 16.23 -12.44
C GLU A 110 18.50 15.66 -12.75
N GLU A 111 18.10 14.59 -12.06
CA GLU A 111 16.77 13.98 -12.22
C GLU A 111 15.63 14.92 -11.87
N ALA A 112 15.81 15.74 -10.82
CA ALA A 112 14.85 16.77 -10.41
C ALA A 112 14.70 17.91 -11.44
N LEU A 113 15.74 18.16 -12.25
CA LEU A 113 15.70 19.18 -13.31
C LEU A 113 15.03 18.68 -14.59
N LYS A 114 15.01 17.37 -14.83
CA LYS A 114 14.38 16.77 -16.02
C LYS A 114 12.87 17.04 -16.05
N THR A 115 12.33 17.23 -17.24
CA THR A 115 10.88 17.28 -17.50
C THR A 115 10.36 15.93 -17.99
N GLU A 116 9.05 15.70 -17.93
CA GLU A 116 8.41 14.45 -18.41
C GLU A 116 8.77 14.13 -19.87
N ASP A 117 8.96 15.14 -20.69
CA ASP A 117 9.22 14.99 -22.13
C ASP A 117 10.63 14.50 -22.44
N GLN A 118 11.58 14.72 -21.54
CA GLN A 118 12.99 14.31 -21.69
C GLN A 118 13.24 12.86 -21.28
N LEU A 119 12.22 12.13 -20.85
CA LEU A 119 12.32 10.73 -20.43
C LEU A 119 12.29 9.78 -21.63
N SER A 120 12.93 8.61 -21.47
CA SER A 120 12.87 7.52 -22.44
C SER A 120 11.43 7.03 -22.63
N ASN A 121 11.13 6.49 -23.82
CA ASN A 121 9.80 5.94 -24.13
C ASN A 121 9.39 4.81 -23.17
N GLU A 122 10.33 4.01 -22.70
CA GLU A 122 10.08 2.94 -21.73
C GLU A 122 9.74 3.50 -20.34
N GLU A 123 10.50 4.49 -19.89
CA GLU A 123 10.28 5.18 -18.62
C GLU A 123 8.94 5.91 -18.62
N LYS A 124 8.56 6.54 -19.74
CA LYS A 124 7.24 7.17 -19.91
C LYS A 124 6.11 6.15 -19.82
N LYS A 125 6.25 4.99 -20.48
CA LYS A 125 5.25 3.90 -20.38
C LYS A 125 5.12 3.40 -18.95
N HIS A 126 6.25 3.18 -18.27
CA HIS A 126 6.28 2.78 -16.87
C HIS A 126 5.64 3.82 -15.95
N LEU A 127 6.00 5.10 -16.13
CA LEU A 127 5.43 6.21 -15.37
C LEU A 127 3.92 6.32 -15.59
N ASN A 128 3.45 6.21 -16.83
CA ASN A 128 2.02 6.22 -17.14
C ASN A 128 1.27 5.04 -16.49
N HIS A 129 1.91 3.87 -16.42
CA HIS A 129 1.36 2.73 -15.69
C HIS A 129 1.25 3.02 -14.18
N LEU A 130 2.29 3.61 -13.58
CA LEU A 130 2.29 3.99 -12.16
C LEU A 130 1.28 5.11 -11.85
N LYS A 131 1.14 6.12 -12.72
CA LYS A 131 0.12 7.18 -12.61
C LYS A 131 -1.30 6.63 -12.64
N LYS A 132 -1.54 5.56 -13.40
CA LYS A 132 -2.84 4.86 -13.36
C LYS A 132 -3.07 4.19 -12.02
N GLN A 133 -2.04 3.60 -11.43
CA GLN A 133 -2.13 2.82 -10.19
C GLN A 133 -2.07 3.64 -8.91
N GLY A 134 -1.45 4.82 -8.87
CA GLY A 134 -1.15 5.56 -7.64
C GLY A 134 -1.31 7.07 -7.76
N TYR A 135 -1.47 7.75 -6.62
CA TYR A 135 -1.44 9.21 -6.54
C TYR A 135 -0.04 9.76 -6.45
N LEU A 136 0.84 9.10 -5.70
CA LEU A 136 2.22 9.53 -5.47
C LEU A 136 3.14 8.59 -6.23
N VAL A 137 3.93 9.12 -7.15
CA VAL A 137 4.84 8.35 -7.99
C VAL A 137 6.24 8.92 -7.84
N GLY A 138 7.22 8.05 -7.60
CA GLY A 138 8.63 8.42 -7.54
C GLY A 138 9.45 7.61 -8.52
N ARG A 139 10.73 7.96 -8.62
CA ARG A 139 11.70 7.24 -9.45
C ARG A 139 12.81 6.77 -8.53
N VAL A 140 13.11 5.48 -8.59
CA VAL A 140 14.22 4.88 -7.84
C VAL A 140 15.28 4.50 -8.86
N GLY A 141 16.45 5.09 -8.73
CA GLY A 141 17.57 4.89 -9.63
C GLY A 141 18.74 4.17 -8.96
N ARG A 142 19.70 3.78 -9.79
CA ARG A 142 21.02 3.28 -9.35
C ARG A 142 22.12 4.13 -9.95
N THR A 143 22.94 4.71 -9.09
CA THR A 143 24.11 5.52 -9.44
C THR A 143 25.31 4.64 -9.81
N PHE A 144 25.47 3.49 -9.14
CA PHE A 144 26.68 2.64 -9.26
C PHE A 144 26.42 1.34 -10.02
N GLN A 145 25.75 1.44 -11.16
CA GLN A 145 25.51 0.28 -12.02
C GLN A 145 26.75 0.00 -12.87
N ARG A 146 27.23 -1.25 -12.81
CA ARG A 146 28.24 -1.71 -13.77
C ARG A 146 27.54 -1.70 -15.13
N GLN A 147 28.07 -0.95 -16.09
CA GLN A 147 27.67 -1.15 -17.48
C GLN A 147 27.87 -2.63 -17.77
N LYS A 148 26.78 -3.36 -18.05
CA LYS A 148 26.95 -4.66 -18.71
C LYS A 148 27.71 -4.30 -19.98
N ALA A 149 28.97 -4.74 -20.07
CA ALA A 149 29.66 -4.73 -21.34
C ALA A 149 28.67 -5.35 -22.32
N ALA A 150 28.35 -4.63 -23.41
CA ALA A 150 27.49 -5.16 -24.46
C ALA A 150 27.94 -6.59 -24.70
N SER A 151 27.04 -7.56 -24.54
CA SER A 151 27.37 -8.96 -24.75
C SER A 151 27.96 -9.04 -26.15
N VAL A 152 29.27 -9.22 -26.24
CA VAL A 152 29.92 -9.59 -27.49
C VAL A 152 29.18 -10.86 -27.89
N ILE A 153 28.40 -10.78 -28.95
CA ILE A 153 27.75 -11.95 -29.52
C ILE A 153 28.91 -12.78 -30.02
N ASP A 154 29.32 -13.77 -29.24
CA ASP A 154 30.30 -14.75 -29.66
C ASP A 154 29.59 -15.61 -30.71
N PHE A 155 29.83 -15.29 -31.97
CA PHE A 155 29.17 -15.93 -33.11
C PHE A 155 29.79 -17.31 -33.29
N ASP A 156 29.20 -18.30 -32.63
CA ASP A 156 29.63 -19.70 -32.66
C ASP A 156 28.88 -20.43 -33.80
N PRO A 157 29.52 -20.73 -34.94
CA PRO A 157 28.86 -21.32 -36.12
C PRO A 157 28.28 -22.72 -35.84
N ASP A 158 28.85 -23.44 -34.87
CA ASP A 158 28.51 -24.83 -34.57
C ASP A 158 27.19 -24.94 -33.77
N LYS A 159 26.71 -23.85 -33.18
CA LYS A 159 25.39 -23.80 -32.51
C LYS A 159 24.22 -23.55 -33.46
N LEU A 160 24.50 -23.23 -34.73
CA LEU A 160 23.50 -22.95 -35.76
C LEU A 160 23.37 -24.08 -36.79
N SER A 161 24.19 -25.14 -36.69
CA SER A 161 24.05 -26.29 -37.58
C SER A 161 22.83 -27.12 -37.19
N TYR A 162 21.84 -27.13 -38.08
CA TYR A 162 20.65 -27.99 -37.98
C TYR A 162 20.89 -29.24 -38.85
N SER A 163 21.08 -30.41 -38.22
CA SER A 163 21.04 -31.71 -38.89
C SER A 163 19.59 -32.22 -38.90
N VAL A 164 19.15 -32.79 -40.03
CA VAL A 164 17.75 -33.20 -40.25
C VAL A 164 17.39 -34.51 -39.51
N ASP A 165 18.38 -35.21 -38.94
CA ASP A 165 18.22 -36.58 -38.43
C ASP A 165 18.42 -36.72 -36.90
N GLU A 166 18.33 -35.65 -36.10
CA GLU A 166 18.33 -35.76 -34.63
C GLU A 166 17.08 -35.12 -34.00
N ASP A 167 16.30 -35.93 -33.29
CA ASP A 167 15.20 -35.46 -32.45
C ASP A 167 15.72 -34.46 -31.39
N PRO A 168 14.93 -33.43 -31.01
CA PRO A 168 15.35 -32.40 -30.08
C PRO A 168 15.44 -32.95 -28.65
N SER A 169 16.51 -33.70 -28.37
CA SER A 169 16.83 -34.13 -27.03
C SER A 169 17.40 -32.95 -26.24
N HIS A 170 16.90 -32.82 -25.01
CA HIS A 170 17.14 -31.74 -24.08
C HIS A 170 18.62 -31.31 -24.00
N THR A 171 18.93 -30.13 -24.54
CA THR A 171 20.12 -29.41 -24.09
C THR A 171 19.96 -29.14 -22.59
N PRO A 172 20.93 -29.51 -21.74
CA PRO A 172 20.87 -29.13 -20.35
C PRO A 172 20.96 -27.60 -20.33
N LYS A 173 19.88 -26.93 -19.89
CA LYS A 173 19.94 -25.51 -19.53
C LYS A 173 21.17 -25.37 -18.63
N LYS A 174 22.20 -24.66 -19.11
CA LYS A 174 23.32 -24.21 -18.28
C LYS A 174 22.69 -23.71 -16.98
N ARG A 175 22.95 -24.40 -15.88
CA ARG A 175 22.63 -23.87 -14.55
C ARG A 175 23.31 -22.51 -14.53
N GLU A 176 22.53 -21.43 -14.47
CA GLU A 176 23.07 -20.13 -14.12
C GLU A 176 23.77 -20.35 -12.78
N GLU A 177 25.11 -20.40 -12.80
CA GLU A 177 25.90 -20.43 -11.58
C GLU A 177 25.44 -19.22 -10.78
N ARG A 178 24.80 -19.46 -9.64
CA ARG A 178 24.45 -18.39 -8.72
C ARG A 178 25.77 -17.77 -8.30
N GLU A 179 26.07 -16.59 -8.81
CA GLU A 179 27.25 -15.84 -8.38
C GLU A 179 27.12 -15.65 -6.86
N GLU A 180 28.00 -16.27 -6.08
CA GLU A 180 28.00 -16.08 -4.63
C GLU A 180 28.88 -14.88 -4.25
N PHE A 181 28.54 -14.18 -3.17
CA PHE A 181 29.37 -13.09 -2.68
C PHE A 181 30.75 -13.61 -2.26
N THR A 182 31.81 -12.91 -2.67
CA THR A 182 33.17 -13.25 -2.24
C THR A 182 33.30 -13.09 -0.72
N TYR A 183 34.04 -13.99 -0.05
CA TYR A 183 34.28 -13.97 1.41
C TYR A 183 34.67 -12.58 1.95
N ASN A 184 35.55 -11.85 1.24
CA ASN A 184 35.99 -10.51 1.62
C ASN A 184 34.87 -9.46 1.53
N GLU A 185 33.88 -9.63 0.65
CA GLU A 185 32.74 -8.73 0.52
C GLU A 185 31.70 -8.94 1.63
N VAL A 186 31.66 -10.15 2.22
CA VAL A 186 30.72 -10.59 3.26
C VAL A 186 31.25 -10.29 4.66
N LYS A 187 32.56 -10.44 4.88
CA LYS A 187 33.20 -10.34 6.21
C LYS A 187 32.99 -8.99 6.90
N ASP A 188 33.17 -7.89 6.18
CA ASP A 188 32.98 -6.52 6.71
C ASP A 188 31.66 -5.89 6.25
N ALA A 189 30.75 -6.70 5.67
CA ALA A 189 29.44 -6.20 5.27
C ALA A 189 28.58 -5.89 6.49
N ARG A 190 27.75 -4.87 6.31
CA ARG A 190 26.56 -4.67 7.13
C ARG A 190 25.35 -5.13 6.34
N TRP A 191 24.35 -5.63 7.04
CA TRP A 191 23.23 -6.32 6.44
C TRP A 191 21.92 -5.59 6.69
N CYS A 192 21.07 -5.57 5.67
CA CYS A 192 19.67 -5.21 5.80
C CYS A 192 18.87 -6.49 5.82
N PHE A 193 18.12 -6.73 6.90
CA PHE A 193 17.31 -7.93 7.10
C PHE A 193 15.82 -7.62 6.88
N ASP A 194 15.15 -8.45 6.07
CA ASP A 194 13.69 -8.54 6.08
C ASP A 194 13.26 -9.47 7.20
N THR A 195 12.47 -8.97 8.15
CA THR A 195 11.97 -9.79 9.26
C THR A 195 10.56 -10.29 8.98
N PRO A 196 10.20 -11.50 9.47
CA PRO A 196 8.83 -11.99 9.42
C PRO A 196 7.83 -10.96 9.94
N GLY A 197 6.72 -10.79 9.23
CA GLY A 197 5.70 -9.84 9.63
C GLY A 197 5.00 -10.25 10.92
N ILE A 198 4.88 -9.31 11.85
CA ILE A 198 4.12 -9.52 13.08
C ILE A 198 2.63 -9.61 12.70
N VAL A 199 2.01 -10.75 12.98
CA VAL A 199 0.56 -10.92 12.77
C VAL A 199 -0.15 -10.14 13.87
N LYS A 200 -1.06 -9.24 13.49
CA LYS A 200 -1.92 -8.56 14.46
C LYS A 200 -3.17 -9.39 14.70
N GLU A 201 -3.51 -9.67 15.95
CA GLU A 201 -4.67 -10.49 16.32
C GLU A 201 -6.00 -9.81 15.95
N ASP A 202 -6.15 -8.49 16.18
CA ASP A 202 -7.40 -7.74 15.90
C ASP A 202 -7.63 -7.38 14.41
N CYS A 203 -7.02 -8.11 13.48
CA CYS A 203 -7.05 -7.79 12.06
C CYS A 203 -8.12 -8.60 11.34
N VAL A 204 -9.07 -7.93 10.67
CA VAL A 204 -10.10 -8.59 9.85
C VAL A 204 -9.47 -9.50 8.78
N LEU A 205 -8.26 -9.19 8.30
CA LEU A 205 -7.58 -9.98 7.27
C LEU A 205 -7.32 -11.44 7.70
N ASN A 206 -7.19 -11.72 8.99
CA ASN A 206 -6.99 -13.08 9.50
C ASN A 206 -8.26 -13.92 9.40
N LEU A 207 -9.43 -13.27 9.34
CA LEU A 207 -10.74 -13.90 9.20
C LEU A 207 -11.11 -14.16 7.74
N LEU A 208 -10.31 -13.71 6.77
CA LEU A 208 -10.65 -13.72 5.35
C LEU A 208 -9.87 -14.76 4.57
N THR A 209 -10.51 -15.28 3.51
CA THR A 209 -9.86 -16.19 2.55
C THR A 209 -8.92 -15.42 1.61
N GLU A 210 -7.99 -16.12 0.94
CA GLU A 210 -7.02 -15.47 0.04
C GLU A 210 -7.69 -14.63 -1.07
N LYS A 211 -8.81 -15.11 -1.62
CA LYS A 211 -9.58 -14.40 -2.64
C LYS A 211 -10.22 -13.12 -2.09
N GLU A 212 -10.73 -13.17 -0.86
CA GLU A 212 -11.32 -12.02 -0.18
C GLU A 212 -10.27 -10.98 0.20
N VAL A 213 -9.11 -11.42 0.70
CA VAL A 213 -8.00 -10.53 1.05
C VAL A 213 -7.55 -9.72 -0.17
N LYS A 214 -7.52 -10.32 -1.37
CA LYS A 214 -7.22 -9.60 -2.63
C LYS A 214 -8.25 -8.54 -3.00
N LEU A 215 -9.50 -8.67 -2.54
CA LEU A 215 -10.55 -7.67 -2.75
C LEU A 215 -10.47 -6.54 -1.71
N VAL A 216 -10.18 -6.89 -0.46
CA VAL A 216 -10.09 -5.94 0.65
C VAL A 216 -8.84 -5.08 0.56
N LEU A 217 -7.69 -5.68 0.22
CA LEU A 217 -6.45 -4.94 0.08
C LEU A 217 -6.43 -4.18 -1.26
N PRO A 218 -6.33 -2.84 -1.23
CA PRO A 218 -6.34 -2.04 -2.44
C PRO A 218 -5.05 -2.26 -3.24
N THR A 219 -5.19 -2.64 -4.51
CA THR A 219 -4.06 -2.76 -5.44
C THR A 219 -3.77 -1.47 -6.20
N GLN A 220 -4.76 -0.58 -6.24
CA GLN A 220 -4.74 0.73 -6.90
C GLN A 220 -5.09 1.84 -5.90
N ALA A 221 -4.85 3.08 -6.30
CA ALA A 221 -5.18 4.29 -5.57
C ALA A 221 -6.65 4.28 -5.12
N ILE A 222 -6.87 4.44 -3.81
CA ILE A 222 -8.21 4.44 -3.22
C ILE A 222 -8.92 5.73 -3.63
N VAL A 223 -10.05 5.61 -4.31
CA VAL A 223 -10.88 6.75 -4.66
C VAL A 223 -11.94 6.91 -3.58
N PRO A 224 -11.96 8.02 -2.81
CA PRO A 224 -12.94 8.20 -1.76
C PRO A 224 -14.34 8.26 -2.36
N ARG A 225 -15.28 7.51 -1.75
CA ARG A 225 -16.69 7.47 -2.15
C ARG A 225 -17.51 8.18 -1.09
N THR A 226 -18.10 9.30 -1.45
CA THR A 226 -18.85 10.13 -0.50
C THR A 226 -20.34 9.92 -0.65
N PHE A 227 -21.00 9.77 0.49
CA PHE A 227 -22.44 9.60 0.60
C PHE A 227 -23.01 10.62 1.57
N ILE A 228 -24.26 11.02 1.36
CA ILE A 228 -25.02 11.84 2.30
C ILE A 228 -26.05 10.96 2.99
N LEU A 229 -25.96 10.84 4.32
CA LEU A 229 -26.87 10.03 5.12
C LEU A 229 -27.74 10.93 5.99
N GLN A 230 -28.99 10.55 6.14
CA GLN A 230 -29.92 11.14 7.10
C GLN A 230 -29.98 10.29 8.37
N PRO A 231 -30.42 10.87 9.50
CA PRO A 231 -30.73 10.08 10.71
C PRO A 231 -31.69 8.93 10.35
N GLY A 232 -31.40 7.73 10.84
CA GLY A 232 -32.12 6.49 10.49
C GLY A 232 -31.63 5.79 9.22
N MET A 233 -30.52 6.23 8.61
CA MET A 233 -29.86 5.51 7.51
C MET A 233 -28.62 4.75 7.97
N VAL A 234 -28.28 3.72 7.20
CA VAL A 234 -27.18 2.79 7.46
C VAL A 234 -26.27 2.71 6.25
N LEU A 235 -24.96 2.71 6.50
CA LEU A 235 -23.92 2.47 5.50
C LEU A 235 -23.27 1.11 5.75
N PHE A 236 -23.35 0.23 4.76
CA PHE A 236 -22.64 -1.04 4.73
C PHE A 236 -21.38 -0.92 3.87
N LEU A 237 -20.25 -1.34 4.43
CA LEU A 237 -19.02 -1.61 3.69
C LEU A 237 -18.87 -3.13 3.58
N ALA A 238 -19.29 -3.69 2.43
CA ALA A 238 -19.42 -5.13 2.26
C ALA A 238 -20.22 -5.77 3.42
N ALA A 239 -20.01 -7.06 3.71
CA ALA A 239 -20.48 -7.70 4.94
C ALA A 239 -19.44 -7.60 6.08
N LEU A 240 -18.44 -6.73 5.93
CA LEU A 240 -17.33 -6.54 6.88
C LEU A 240 -17.53 -5.43 7.90
N GLY A 241 -18.33 -4.43 7.56
CA GLY A 241 -18.54 -3.30 8.45
C GLY A 241 -19.84 -2.58 8.16
N ARG A 242 -20.43 -2.03 9.21
CA ARG A 242 -21.69 -1.30 9.16
C ARG A 242 -21.57 -0.04 10.02
N VAL A 243 -22.11 1.08 9.56
CA VAL A 243 -22.19 2.32 10.33
C VAL A 243 -23.62 2.83 10.27
N ASP A 244 -24.26 2.90 11.42
CA ASP A 244 -25.64 3.39 11.58
C ASP A 244 -25.60 4.84 12.03
N TYR A 245 -26.37 5.69 11.35
CA TYR A 245 -26.63 7.05 11.81
C TYR A 245 -27.92 7.05 12.64
N LEU A 246 -27.78 7.03 13.97
CA LEU A 246 -28.92 6.87 14.88
C LEU A 246 -29.66 8.19 15.12
N GLN A 247 -28.94 9.20 15.61
CA GLN A 247 -29.52 10.50 15.95
C GLN A 247 -28.63 11.64 15.45
N GLY A 248 -29.28 12.68 14.93
CA GLY A 248 -28.71 13.95 14.50
C GLY A 248 -29.82 14.83 13.92
N GLU A 249 -29.57 16.13 13.74
CA GLU A 249 -30.58 17.08 13.28
C GLU A 249 -30.57 17.24 11.76
N LYS A 250 -29.40 17.08 11.15
CA LYS A 250 -29.13 17.37 9.74
C LYS A 250 -28.50 16.15 9.06
N PRO A 251 -28.56 16.10 7.72
CA PRO A 251 -27.82 15.10 6.98
C PRO A 251 -26.32 15.33 7.12
N ALA A 252 -25.56 14.25 7.27
CA ALA A 252 -24.11 14.28 7.37
C ALA A 252 -23.47 13.55 6.19
N TRP A 253 -22.20 13.88 5.91
CA TRP A 253 -21.44 13.25 4.84
C TRP A 253 -20.51 12.17 5.37
N PHE A 254 -20.56 11.02 4.70
CA PHE A 254 -19.77 9.84 5.01
C PHE A 254 -18.90 9.54 3.80
N SER A 255 -17.61 9.83 3.91
CA SER A 255 -16.61 9.57 2.88
C SER A 255 -15.89 8.26 3.18
N VAL A 256 -16.25 7.22 2.44
CA VAL A 256 -15.66 5.88 2.57
C VAL A 256 -14.33 5.81 1.83
N VAL A 257 -13.28 5.49 2.58
CA VAL A 257 -11.93 5.25 2.07
C VAL A 257 -11.60 3.78 2.26
N ALA A 258 -11.90 2.99 1.23
CA ALA A 258 -11.72 1.54 1.19
C ALA A 258 -11.42 1.09 -0.24
N SER A 259 -11.02 -0.17 -0.43
CA SER A 259 -10.80 -0.73 -1.77
C SER A 259 -12.00 -0.51 -2.70
N ASN A 260 -11.73 -0.07 -3.93
CA ASN A 260 -12.78 0.21 -4.94
C ASN A 260 -13.56 -1.05 -5.34
N LEU A 261 -13.01 -2.24 -5.06
CA LEU A 261 -13.64 -3.53 -5.34
C LEU A 261 -14.67 -3.93 -4.28
N LEU A 262 -14.63 -3.29 -3.09
CA LEU A 262 -15.60 -3.55 -2.04
C LEU A 262 -16.87 -2.74 -2.31
N PRO A 263 -18.05 -3.39 -2.38
CA PRO A 263 -19.30 -2.68 -2.55
C PRO A 263 -19.64 -1.86 -1.29
N VAL A 264 -20.29 -0.72 -1.52
CA VAL A 264 -20.86 0.12 -0.45
C VAL A 264 -22.34 0.28 -0.71
N HIS A 265 -23.15 -0.04 0.30
CA HIS A 265 -24.60 0.00 0.21
C HIS A 265 -25.19 0.90 1.28
N ILE A 266 -26.31 1.54 0.94
CA ILE A 266 -27.07 2.38 1.85
C ILE A 266 -28.44 1.75 2.02
N ALA A 267 -28.87 1.61 3.27
CA ALA A 267 -30.15 1.06 3.65
C ALA A 267 -30.79 1.91 4.74
N THR A 268 -32.06 1.62 5.06
CA THR A 268 -32.74 2.19 6.22
C THR A 268 -32.47 1.35 7.46
N LEU A 269 -32.44 1.98 8.64
CA LEU A 269 -32.20 1.31 9.92
C LEU A 269 -33.17 0.14 10.15
N SER A 270 -34.45 0.32 9.82
CA SER A 270 -35.49 -0.70 10.00
C SER A 270 -35.31 -1.96 9.15
N SER A 271 -34.61 -1.85 8.02
CA SER A 271 -34.39 -2.97 7.09
C SER A 271 -32.97 -3.54 7.18
N ALA A 272 -32.07 -2.90 7.94
CA ALA A 272 -30.65 -3.19 7.91
C ALA A 272 -30.31 -4.60 8.42
N ASP A 273 -30.94 -5.06 9.50
CA ASP A 273 -30.70 -6.40 10.05
C ASP A 273 -31.20 -7.49 9.09
N ALA A 274 -32.44 -7.34 8.59
CA ALA A 274 -33.02 -8.26 7.61
C ALA A 274 -32.24 -8.28 6.29
N LEU A 275 -31.65 -7.15 5.88
CA LEU A 275 -30.80 -7.07 4.69
C LEU A 275 -29.49 -7.82 4.92
N TYR A 276 -28.86 -7.66 6.08
CA TYR A 276 -27.64 -8.38 6.42
C TYR A 276 -27.87 -9.89 6.41
N GLU A 277 -28.92 -10.38 7.08
CA GLU A 277 -29.24 -11.82 7.11
C GLU A 277 -29.50 -12.41 5.72
N LYS A 278 -30.20 -11.68 4.85
CA LYS A 278 -30.57 -12.18 3.50
C LYS A 278 -29.46 -12.07 2.47
N GLN A 279 -28.61 -11.05 2.59
CA GLN A 279 -27.67 -10.66 1.52
C GLN A 279 -26.19 -10.84 1.90
N ALA A 280 -25.87 -11.11 3.18
CA ALA A 280 -24.51 -11.42 3.58
C ALA A 280 -24.01 -12.69 2.87
N GLY A 281 -22.80 -12.63 2.32
CA GLY A 281 -22.22 -13.76 1.57
C GLY A 281 -22.70 -13.92 0.13
N ARG A 282 -23.66 -13.09 -0.33
CA ARG A 282 -24.17 -13.04 -1.71
C ARG A 282 -23.47 -11.94 -2.52
N GLU A 283 -23.86 -11.78 -3.78
CA GLU A 283 -23.25 -10.80 -4.69
C GLU A 283 -23.42 -9.34 -4.21
N PHE A 284 -24.48 -9.06 -3.46
CA PHE A 284 -24.79 -7.72 -2.95
C PHE A 284 -23.83 -7.28 -1.84
N LEU A 285 -23.74 -8.01 -0.72
CA LEU A 285 -22.74 -7.74 0.33
C LEU A 285 -21.49 -8.61 0.14
N LYS A 286 -20.81 -8.41 -0.98
CA LYS A 286 -19.61 -9.18 -1.35
C LYS A 286 -18.48 -8.98 -0.33
N VAL A 287 -17.92 -10.09 0.15
CA VAL A 287 -16.90 -10.23 1.21
C VAL A 287 -17.52 -10.23 2.62
N PRO A 288 -17.54 -11.40 3.30
CA PRO A 288 -17.04 -12.71 2.86
C PRO A 288 -17.76 -13.29 1.63
N MET A 289 -17.08 -14.16 0.88
CA MET A 289 -17.57 -14.86 -0.31
C MET A 289 -17.69 -16.35 0.01
N GLY A 290 -18.92 -16.83 0.18
CA GLY A 290 -19.14 -18.26 0.48
C GLY A 290 -20.57 -18.61 0.88
N GLY A 291 -21.54 -17.74 0.56
CA GLY A 291 -22.94 -17.97 0.89
C GLY A 291 -23.21 -18.11 2.39
N GLU A 292 -24.28 -18.84 2.72
CA GLU A 292 -24.80 -18.96 4.08
C GLU A 292 -23.93 -19.84 4.98
N GLU A 293 -23.25 -20.85 4.43
CA GLU A 293 -22.34 -21.71 5.21
C GLU A 293 -21.13 -20.94 5.74
N ARG A 294 -20.52 -20.10 4.91
CA ARG A 294 -19.39 -19.26 5.34
C ARG A 294 -19.81 -18.23 6.37
N MET A 295 -21.03 -17.71 6.29
CA MET A 295 -21.57 -16.75 7.26
C MET A 295 -21.80 -17.36 8.64
N LYS A 296 -22.05 -18.67 8.74
CA LYS A 296 -22.13 -19.38 10.04
C LYS A 296 -20.78 -19.47 10.74
N GLU A 297 -19.70 -19.62 9.97
CA GLU A 297 -18.33 -19.66 10.48
C GLU A 297 -17.80 -18.25 10.79
N PHE A 298 -18.26 -17.25 10.03
CA PHE A 298 -17.83 -15.86 10.20
C PHE A 298 -18.36 -15.26 11.51
N PRO A 299 -17.52 -14.56 12.30
CA PRO A 299 -17.95 -14.00 13.56
C PRO A 299 -19.04 -12.93 13.38
N PRO A 300 -20.02 -12.83 14.30
CA PRO A 300 -21.06 -11.82 14.24
C PRO A 300 -20.47 -10.42 14.39
N LEU A 301 -21.18 -9.44 13.83
CA LEU A 301 -20.81 -8.03 13.95
C LEU A 301 -21.21 -7.51 15.35
N VAL A 302 -20.25 -6.91 16.06
CA VAL A 302 -20.44 -6.36 17.40
C VAL A 302 -20.64 -4.84 17.29
N PRO A 303 -21.70 -4.27 17.88
CA PRO A 303 -21.94 -2.82 17.88
C PRO A 303 -20.99 -2.08 18.83
N GLN A 304 -20.61 -0.88 18.45
CA GLN A 304 -19.91 0.09 19.28
C GLN A 304 -20.50 1.49 19.04
N ASP A 305 -20.96 2.12 20.12
CA ASP A 305 -21.54 3.46 20.08
C ASP A 305 -20.46 4.54 20.05
N ILE A 306 -20.66 5.54 19.21
CA ILE A 306 -19.73 6.63 18.94
C ILE A 306 -20.53 7.93 18.90
N THR A 307 -20.07 8.92 19.67
CA THR A 307 -20.63 10.26 19.65
C THR A 307 -19.61 11.22 19.06
N LEU A 308 -20.01 12.00 18.05
CA LEU A 308 -19.16 12.96 17.36
C LEU A 308 -19.78 14.36 17.40
N LYS A 309 -18.95 15.40 17.46
CA LYS A 309 -19.38 16.80 17.40
C LYS A 309 -18.96 17.45 16.08
N GLY A 310 -19.92 18.00 15.35
CA GLY A 310 -19.72 18.61 14.05
C GLY A 310 -18.92 19.92 14.13
N ILE A 311 -17.95 20.04 13.21
CA ILE A 311 -17.06 21.19 13.09
C ILE A 311 -17.50 22.08 11.91
N GLY A 312 -18.00 21.49 10.82
CA GLY A 312 -18.41 22.24 9.65
C GLY A 312 -18.55 21.37 8.39
N THR A 313 -19.10 21.97 7.34
CA THR A 313 -19.42 21.25 6.08
C THR A 313 -18.20 20.88 5.23
N THR A 314 -17.06 21.52 5.49
CA THR A 314 -15.82 21.36 4.73
C THR A 314 -14.81 20.44 5.41
N GLU A 315 -14.86 20.32 6.74
CA GLU A 315 -13.87 19.60 7.53
C GLU A 315 -14.48 18.35 8.17
N ALA A 316 -13.85 17.21 7.95
CA ALA A 316 -14.18 15.98 8.63
C ALA A 316 -13.89 16.11 10.12
N VAL A 317 -14.79 15.54 10.92
CA VAL A 317 -14.73 15.53 12.39
C VAL A 317 -13.82 14.41 12.86
N ALA A 318 -14.05 13.20 12.35
CA ALA A 318 -13.37 11.99 12.78
C ALA A 318 -13.32 10.96 11.66
N ASP A 319 -12.35 10.04 11.76
CA ASP A 319 -12.30 8.84 10.95
C ASP A 319 -12.72 7.62 11.78
N ILE A 320 -13.78 6.94 11.36
CA ILE A 320 -14.21 5.67 11.93
C ILE A 320 -13.48 4.54 11.20
N LYS A 321 -12.49 3.93 11.85
CA LYS A 321 -11.69 2.86 11.27
C LYS A 321 -12.39 1.50 11.42
N LEU A 322 -12.72 0.90 10.28
CA LEU A 322 -13.31 -0.44 10.17
C LEU A 322 -12.19 -1.48 9.99
N SER A 323 -11.36 -1.63 11.01
CA SER A 323 -10.17 -2.50 11.03
C SER A 323 -9.25 -2.27 9.81
N SER A 324 -8.96 -3.31 9.03
CA SER A 324 -8.11 -3.27 7.83
C SER A 324 -8.90 -3.13 6.52
N ALA A 325 -10.24 -3.06 6.58
CA ALA A 325 -11.08 -2.90 5.39
C ALA A 325 -11.09 -1.46 4.85
N GLY A 326 -10.87 -0.49 5.74
CA GLY A 326 -10.83 0.92 5.42
C GLY A 326 -11.26 1.78 6.59
N TRP A 327 -11.58 3.04 6.31
CA TRP A 327 -12.20 3.94 7.27
C TRP A 327 -13.28 4.79 6.60
N VAL A 328 -14.18 5.30 7.42
CA VAL A 328 -15.23 6.22 7.00
C VAL A 328 -14.96 7.56 7.68
N ALA A 329 -14.65 8.58 6.89
CA ALA A 329 -14.53 9.94 7.39
C ALA A 329 -15.92 10.55 7.51
N VAL A 330 -16.25 11.09 8.68
CA VAL A 330 -17.54 11.72 8.96
C VAL A 330 -17.37 13.23 8.93
N THR A 331 -18.20 13.92 8.15
CA THR A 331 -18.26 15.38 8.07
C THR A 331 -19.67 15.82 8.41
N ALA A 332 -19.82 16.70 9.38
CA ALA A 332 -21.12 17.12 9.90
C ALA A 332 -21.18 18.63 10.10
N HIS A 333 -22.39 19.18 10.19
CA HIS A 333 -22.61 20.61 10.33
C HIS A 333 -22.10 21.13 11.69
N GLU A 334 -21.79 22.42 11.76
CA GLU A 334 -21.32 23.07 12.99
C GLU A 334 -22.38 22.95 14.11
N GLU A 335 -21.91 22.76 15.35
CA GLU A 335 -22.70 22.61 16.58
C GLU A 335 -23.65 21.40 16.62
N GLU A 336 -23.52 20.46 15.68
CA GLU A 336 -24.35 19.24 15.65
C GLU A 336 -23.70 18.10 16.45
N GLU A 337 -24.50 17.38 17.24
CA GLU A 337 -24.06 16.14 17.90
C GLU A 337 -24.63 14.93 17.19
N LEU A 338 -23.75 14.04 16.72
CA LEU A 338 -24.09 12.86 15.95
C LEU A 338 -23.89 11.62 16.82
N GLN A 339 -24.95 10.83 16.94
CA GLN A 339 -24.87 9.50 17.54
C GLN A 339 -24.79 8.45 16.43
N LEU A 340 -23.66 7.78 16.37
CA LEU A 340 -23.37 6.74 15.40
C LEU A 340 -23.16 5.40 16.11
N ARG A 341 -23.49 4.31 15.43
CA ARG A 341 -23.17 2.96 15.89
C ARG A 341 -22.43 2.22 14.80
N ALA A 342 -21.17 1.91 15.04
CA ALA A 342 -20.35 1.14 14.12
C ALA A 342 -20.35 -0.33 14.51
N TYR A 343 -20.41 -1.23 13.54
CA TYR A 343 -20.32 -2.66 13.76
C TYR A 343 -19.13 -3.23 13.01
N THR A 344 -18.34 -4.04 13.71
CA THR A 344 -17.22 -4.80 13.14
C THR A 344 -17.25 -6.25 13.62
N PRO A 345 -16.63 -7.19 12.89
CA PRO A 345 -16.65 -8.59 13.27
C PRO A 345 -15.99 -8.80 14.64
N ARG A 346 -16.56 -9.70 15.44
CA ARG A 346 -16.05 -10.03 16.79
C ARG A 346 -14.55 -10.36 16.72
N GLY A 347 -13.78 -9.75 17.62
CA GLY A 347 -12.32 -9.82 17.64
C GLY A 347 -11.64 -8.64 16.95
N THR A 348 -12.39 -7.74 16.33
CA THR A 348 -11.85 -6.47 15.81
C THR A 348 -12.53 -5.29 16.50
N THR A 349 -11.73 -4.28 16.84
CA THR A 349 -12.21 -3.07 17.54
C THR A 349 -12.40 -1.93 16.55
N VAL A 350 -13.51 -1.20 16.66
CA VAL A 350 -13.69 0.07 15.94
C VAL A 350 -12.82 1.12 16.62
N VAL A 351 -11.95 1.75 15.84
CA VAL A 351 -11.10 2.84 16.34
C VAL A 351 -11.58 4.13 15.74
N VAL A 352 -12.01 5.06 16.59
CA VAL A 352 -12.29 6.44 16.20
C VAL A 352 -10.98 7.22 16.26
N ARG A 353 -10.65 7.90 15.17
CA ARG A 353 -9.45 8.73 15.08
C ARG A 353 -9.86 10.20 14.99
N GLU A 354 -9.42 10.95 15.98
CA GLU A 354 -9.55 12.40 16.09
C GLU A 354 -8.17 13.00 16.40
N PRO A 355 -7.66 13.95 15.61
CA PRO A 355 -8.21 14.49 14.36
C PRO A 355 -8.12 13.49 13.18
N PRO A 356 -8.95 13.65 12.12
CA PRO A 356 -8.93 12.77 10.96
C PRO A 356 -7.65 12.96 10.14
N LEU A 357 -7.28 11.92 9.40
CA LEU A 357 -6.07 11.93 8.55
C LEU A 357 -6.23 12.86 7.34
N LEU A 358 -7.45 12.96 6.82
CA LEU A 358 -7.78 13.80 5.67
C LEU A 358 -8.95 14.73 6.03
N PRO A 359 -8.68 15.88 6.67
CA PRO A 359 -9.73 16.81 7.11
C PRO A 359 -10.62 17.28 5.97
N TYR A 360 -10.05 17.61 4.80
CA TYR A 360 -10.81 18.15 3.66
C TYR A 360 -11.32 17.08 2.68
N ILE A 361 -11.46 15.83 3.11
CA ILE A 361 -11.83 14.73 2.21
C ILE A 361 -13.22 14.90 1.56
N SER A 362 -14.13 15.59 2.24
CA SER A 362 -15.47 15.92 1.74
C SER A 362 -15.42 16.76 0.45
N SER A 363 -14.35 17.53 0.24
CA SER A 363 -14.13 18.32 -0.98
C SER A 363 -13.70 17.48 -2.18
N ILE A 364 -13.18 16.27 -1.96
CA ILE A 364 -12.71 15.34 -3.00
C ILE A 364 -13.89 14.51 -3.51
N ARG A 365 -14.97 15.18 -3.93
CA ARG A 365 -16.15 14.56 -4.52
C ARG A 365 -16.60 15.28 -5.79
N GLY A 366 -17.24 14.55 -6.70
CA GLY A 366 -17.90 15.11 -7.88
C GLY A 366 -19.31 15.60 -7.56
N GLY A 367 -20.11 15.88 -8.60
CA GLY A 367 -21.52 16.26 -8.44
C GLY A 367 -22.36 15.17 -7.80
N ARG A 368 -23.44 15.56 -7.11
CA ARG A 368 -24.43 14.64 -6.54
C ARG A 368 -25.11 13.85 -7.67
N ILE A 369 -25.29 12.54 -7.48
CA ILE A 369 -26.01 11.70 -8.43
C ILE A 369 -27.53 11.85 -8.14
N PRO A 370 -28.33 12.35 -9.10
CA PRO A 370 -29.77 12.54 -8.89
C PRO A 370 -30.46 11.25 -8.45
N GLY A 371 -31.41 11.35 -7.51
CA GLY A 371 -32.17 10.21 -7.01
C GLY A 371 -31.41 9.26 -6.07
N THR A 372 -30.15 9.56 -5.71
CA THR A 372 -29.36 8.72 -4.81
C THR A 372 -28.69 9.52 -3.69
N ALA A 373 -28.25 8.81 -2.65
CA ALA A 373 -27.42 9.34 -1.57
C ALA A 373 -25.93 9.47 -1.96
N ALA A 374 -25.54 9.08 -3.17
CA ALA A 374 -24.14 9.01 -3.59
C ALA A 374 -23.68 10.25 -4.38
N TYR A 375 -22.40 10.58 -4.23
CA TYR A 375 -21.72 11.56 -5.08
C TYR A 375 -20.87 10.85 -6.14
N ARG A 376 -20.72 11.48 -7.31
CA ARG A 376 -19.78 10.98 -8.33
C ARG A 376 -18.36 10.97 -7.77
N THR A 377 -17.60 9.94 -8.10
CA THR A 377 -16.20 9.84 -7.68
C THR A 377 -15.33 10.79 -8.48
N LYS A 378 -14.35 11.41 -7.80
CA LYS A 378 -13.34 12.26 -8.44
C LYS A 378 -11.97 11.72 -8.05
N LYS A 379 -11.22 11.23 -9.04
CA LYS A 379 -9.85 10.78 -8.80
C LYS A 379 -8.93 12.01 -8.71
N PRO A 380 -8.22 12.23 -7.60
CA PRO A 380 -7.24 13.30 -7.55
C PRO A 380 -6.10 13.06 -8.55
N PRO A 381 -5.48 14.15 -9.07
CA PRO A 381 -4.39 14.04 -10.02
C PRO A 381 -3.17 13.34 -9.39
N SER A 382 -2.43 12.59 -10.19
CA SER A 382 -1.18 11.97 -9.75
C SER A 382 -0.07 13.03 -9.62
N LEU A 383 0.60 13.08 -8.47
CA LEU A 383 1.82 13.83 -8.23
C LEU A 383 3.02 12.94 -8.52
N VAL A 384 3.91 13.43 -9.39
CA VAL A 384 5.20 12.79 -9.66
C VAL A 384 6.30 13.55 -8.95
N GLU A 385 7.08 12.85 -8.13
CA GLU A 385 8.22 13.39 -7.41
C GLU A 385 9.39 13.69 -8.37
N ASN A 386 10.13 14.76 -8.08
CA ASN A 386 11.36 15.12 -8.79
C ASN A 386 11.15 15.36 -10.30
N LEU A 387 10.04 15.96 -10.71
CA LEU A 387 9.87 16.50 -12.05
C LEU A 387 9.41 17.94 -11.95
N LYS A 388 10.00 18.83 -12.76
CA LYS A 388 9.45 20.15 -12.94
C LYS A 388 8.08 20.01 -13.61
N THR A 389 7.02 20.31 -12.86
CA THR A 389 5.71 20.54 -13.46
C THR A 389 5.84 21.74 -14.39
N VAL A 390 5.62 21.52 -15.69
CA VAL A 390 5.42 22.64 -16.62
C VAL A 390 4.21 23.39 -16.09
N GLY A 391 4.44 24.56 -15.49
CA GLY A 391 3.36 25.40 -15.00
C GLY A 391 2.42 25.65 -16.16
N LYS A 392 1.16 25.22 -16.05
CA LYS A 392 0.11 25.79 -16.87
C LYS A 392 0.01 27.25 -16.46
N LYS A 393 0.53 28.14 -17.32
CA LYS A 393 0.23 29.57 -17.27
C LYS A 393 -1.26 29.79 -17.42
#